data_AF-A0A3D6BG57-F1
#
_entry.id   AF-A0A3D6BG57-F1
#
_cell.length_a   1.000
_cell.length_b   1.000
_cell.length_c   1.000
_cell.angle_alpha   90.00
_cell.angle_beta   90.00
_cell.angle_gamma   90.00
#
_symmetry.space_group_name_H-M   'P 1'
#
loop_
_entity.id
_entity.type
_entity.pdbx_description
1 polymer ?
#
loop_
_entity_poly.entity_id
_entity_poly.type
_entity_poly.pdbx_seq_one_letter_code
_entity_poly.pdbx_strand_id
1 'polypeptide(L)'
;MRALIVHAREHKSHNAMYNEITSGGCKKYAAELAREIEGRTARVYSELLENARAAGTVDPGLDPKLLAFFLDDMFMMLQFSYSCDYYAERMKIFCGEDIADDTDKMTECFMRFAKNALKIGRG
;
A
#
# COMPACT_ATOMS: atom_id res chain seq x y z
N MET A 1 -9.45 2.61 -0.23
CA MET A 1 -8.75 2.88 -1.50
C MET A 1 -8.96 4.30 -2.01
N ARG A 2 -10.19 4.74 -2.38
CA ARG A 2 -10.43 6.14 -2.78
C ARG A 2 -9.90 7.17 -1.78
N ALA A 3 -10.21 7.00 -0.49
CA ALA A 3 -9.69 7.88 0.57
C ALA A 3 -8.15 7.92 0.64
N LEU A 4 -7.49 6.81 0.33
CA LEU A 4 -6.04 6.69 0.32
C LEU A 4 -5.43 7.43 -0.89
N ILE A 5 -6.09 7.36 -2.06
CA ILE A 5 -5.68 8.10 -3.27
C ILE A 5 -5.91 9.60 -3.11
N VAL A 6 -7.05 10.01 -2.55
CA VAL A 6 -7.35 11.41 -2.24
C VAL A 6 -6.33 11.95 -1.24
N HIS A 7 -6.09 11.23 -0.14
CA HIS A 7 -5.09 11.62 0.85
C HIS A 7 -3.68 11.71 0.25
N ALA A 8 -3.29 10.79 -0.63
CA ALA A 8 -1.99 10.87 -1.31
C ALA A 8 -1.87 12.14 -2.15
N ARG A 9 -2.91 12.50 -2.92
CA ARG A 9 -2.94 13.71 -3.74
C ARG A 9 -2.86 15.00 -2.90
N GLU A 10 -3.52 15.00 -1.73
CA GLU A 10 -3.59 16.13 -0.81
C GLU A 10 -2.32 16.29 0.05
N HIS A 11 -1.63 15.19 0.37
CA HIS A 11 -0.48 15.16 1.28
C HIS A 11 0.83 14.79 0.58
N LYS A 12 1.20 15.54 -0.48
CA LYS A 12 2.49 15.42 -1.18
C LYS A 12 3.72 15.53 -0.26
N SER A 13 3.56 16.15 0.92
CA SER A 13 4.61 16.36 1.93
C SER A 13 5.09 15.07 2.62
N HIS A 14 4.27 14.01 2.69
CA HIS A 14 4.73 12.72 3.23
C HIS A 14 5.84 12.10 2.38
N ASN A 15 5.85 12.33 1.07
CA ASN A 15 6.89 11.80 0.18
C ASN A 15 8.25 12.47 0.35
N ALA A 16 8.26 13.78 0.57
CA ALA A 16 9.49 14.51 0.86
C ALA A 16 10.13 13.97 2.14
N MET A 17 9.32 13.65 3.15
CA MET A 17 9.76 13.02 4.39
C MET A 17 10.37 11.62 4.16
N TYR A 18 9.73 10.73 3.40
CA TYR A 18 10.33 9.43 3.08
C TYR A 18 11.64 9.56 2.29
N ASN A 19 11.72 10.49 1.33
CA ASN A 19 12.95 10.76 0.58
C ASN A 19 14.06 11.33 1.49
N GLU A 20 13.74 12.19 2.46
CA GLU A 20 14.70 12.69 3.45
C GLU A 20 15.17 11.60 4.44
N ILE A 21 14.28 10.68 4.83
CA ILE A 21 14.62 9.53 5.69
C ILE A 21 15.53 8.54 4.95
N THR A 22 15.19 8.22 3.70
CA THR A 22 15.89 7.21 2.88
C THR A 22 17.19 7.72 2.24
N SER A 23 17.30 9.02 1.94
CA SER A 23 18.52 9.65 1.39
C SER A 23 19.70 9.72 2.37
N GLY A 24 19.49 9.34 3.63
CA GLY A 24 20.57 9.13 4.59
C GLY A 24 20.67 10.17 5.71
N GLY A 25 20.06 11.35 5.53
CA GLY A 25 20.10 12.44 6.52
C GLY A 25 19.43 12.12 7.85
N CYS A 26 18.46 11.20 7.85
CA CYS A 26 17.68 10.80 9.03
C CYS A 26 17.74 9.29 9.37
N LYS A 27 18.79 8.55 8.95
CA LYS A 27 18.93 7.11 9.28
C LYS A 27 18.78 6.79 10.78
N LYS A 28 19.26 7.68 11.66
CA LYS A 28 19.14 7.54 13.12
C LYS A 28 17.69 7.54 13.63
N TYR A 29 16.76 8.15 12.88
CA TYR A 29 15.34 8.25 13.22
C TYR A 29 14.47 7.25 12.45
N ALA A 30 15.03 6.50 11.51
CA ALA A 30 14.27 5.59 10.65
C ALA A 30 13.41 4.59 11.45
N ALA A 31 13.94 4.03 12.53
CA ALA A 31 13.22 3.07 13.37
C ALA A 31 12.07 3.71 14.18
N GLU A 32 12.25 4.95 14.62
CA GLU A 32 11.22 5.70 15.37
C GLU A 32 10.11 6.14 14.42
N LEU A 33 10.48 6.75 13.29
CA LEU A 33 9.54 7.22 12.27
C LEU A 33 8.74 6.06 11.67
N ALA A 34 9.38 4.95 11.31
CA ALA A 34 8.66 3.76 10.82
C ALA A 34 7.66 3.23 11.86
N ARG A 35 8.00 3.27 13.15
CA ARG A 35 7.09 2.84 14.21
C ARG A 35 5.90 3.78 14.37
N GLU A 36 6.12 5.08 14.32
CA GLU A 36 5.04 6.07 14.45
C GLU A 36 4.09 6.06 13.25
N ILE A 37 4.64 5.92 12.04
CA ILE A 37 3.88 5.99 10.79
C ILE A 37 3.20 4.65 10.50
N GLU A 38 3.96 3.56 10.49
CA GLU A 38 3.47 2.25 10.05
C GLU A 38 2.93 1.37 11.18
N GLY A 39 3.26 1.67 12.44
CA GLY A 39 2.91 0.81 13.56
C GLY A 39 1.40 0.61 13.72
N ARG A 40 0.60 1.64 13.39
CA ARG A 40 -0.87 1.57 13.44
C ARG A 40 -1.45 0.76 12.28
N THR A 41 -1.01 1.02 11.05
CA THR A 41 -1.49 0.32 9.85
C THR A 41 -1.11 -1.16 9.88
N ALA A 42 0.14 -1.48 10.27
CA ALA A 42 0.61 -2.84 10.44
C ALA A 42 -0.26 -3.66 11.39
N ARG A 43 -0.65 -3.08 12.53
CA ARG A 43 -1.55 -3.72 13.51
C ARG A 43 -2.94 -3.95 12.93
N VAL A 44 -3.54 -2.92 12.35
CA VAL A 44 -4.91 -2.99 11.80
C VAL A 44 -5.01 -4.01 10.68
N TYR A 45 -4.07 -4.02 9.74
CA TYR A 45 -4.08 -4.97 8.62
C TYR A 45 -3.86 -6.40 9.08
N SER A 46 -2.92 -6.61 10.01
CA SER A 46 -2.65 -7.96 10.54
C SER A 46 -3.85 -8.53 11.30
N GLU A 47 -4.50 -7.73 12.16
CA GLU A 47 -5.70 -8.15 12.91
C GLU A 47 -6.88 -8.46 11.96
N LEU A 48 -7.08 -7.64 10.92
CA LEU A 48 -8.12 -7.86 9.93
C LEU A 48 -7.91 -9.18 9.16
N LEU A 49 -6.67 -9.44 8.73
CA LEU A 49 -6.32 -10.66 8.01
C LEU A 49 -6.38 -11.90 8.90
N GLU A 50 -5.98 -11.80 10.17
CA GLU A 50 -6.11 -12.87 11.14
C GLU A 50 -7.58 -13.25 11.36
N ASN A 51 -8.46 -12.26 11.55
CA ASN A 51 -9.90 -12.48 11.68
C ASN A 51 -10.49 -13.11 10.42
N ALA A 52 -10.10 -12.64 9.24
CA ALA A 52 -10.56 -13.18 7.97
C ALA A 52 -10.08 -14.62 7.74
N ARG A 53 -8.86 -14.95 8.18
CA ARG A 53 -8.31 -16.31 8.18
C ARG A 53 -9.07 -17.22 9.15
N ALA A 54 -9.31 -16.77 10.38
CA ALA A 54 -10.11 -17.50 11.37
C ALA A 54 -11.55 -17.77 10.88
N ALA A 55 -12.11 -16.87 10.07
CA ALA A 55 -13.42 -17.03 9.43
C ALA A 55 -13.40 -17.92 8.16
N GLY A 56 -12.23 -18.46 7.77
CA GLY A 56 -12.09 -19.33 6.59
C GLY A 56 -12.19 -18.60 5.24
N THR A 57 -12.03 -17.27 5.24
CA THR A 57 -12.11 -16.45 4.01
C THR A 57 -10.74 -16.13 3.40
N VAL A 58 -9.67 -16.34 4.17
CA VAL A 58 -8.26 -16.25 3.75
C VAL A 58 -7.63 -17.63 3.83
N ASP A 59 -6.73 -17.94 2.89
CA ASP A 59 -5.97 -19.19 2.89
C ASP A 59 -5.25 -19.41 4.24
N PRO A 60 -5.47 -20.55 4.94
CA PRO A 60 -4.86 -20.82 6.23
C PRO A 60 -3.32 -20.99 6.15
N GLY A 61 -2.77 -21.28 4.97
CA GLY A 61 -1.33 -21.39 4.73
C GLY A 61 -0.61 -20.04 4.61
N LEU A 62 -1.34 -18.93 4.54
CA LEU A 62 -0.74 -17.59 4.49
C LEU A 62 -0.53 -17.04 5.90
N ASP A 63 0.61 -16.36 6.11
CA ASP A 63 0.90 -15.60 7.32
C ASP A 63 0.25 -14.20 7.24
N PRO A 64 -0.71 -13.85 8.12
CA PRO A 64 -1.39 -12.56 8.08
C PRO A 64 -0.47 -11.34 8.22
N LYS A 65 0.66 -11.46 8.93
CA LYS A 65 1.62 -10.36 9.09
C LYS A 65 2.41 -10.10 7.81
N LEU A 66 2.83 -11.18 7.13
CA LEU A 66 3.52 -11.03 5.84
C LEU A 66 2.59 -10.46 4.78
N LEU A 67 1.34 -10.92 4.74
CA LEU A 67 0.32 -10.36 3.86
C LEU A 67 0.00 -8.89 4.16
N ALA A 68 -0.08 -8.52 5.44
CA ALA A 68 -0.28 -7.13 5.85
C ALA A 68 0.85 -6.24 5.33
N PHE A 69 2.09 -6.69 5.45
CA PHE A 69 3.26 -5.98 4.94
C PHE A 69 3.22 -5.84 3.40
N PHE A 70 2.96 -6.92 2.66
CA PHE A 70 2.87 -6.84 1.20
C PHE A 70 1.75 -5.91 0.74
N LEU A 71 0.60 -5.94 1.42
CA LEU A 71 -0.51 -5.05 1.11
C LEU A 71 -0.13 -3.59 1.35
N ASP A 72 0.58 -3.32 2.44
CA ASP A 72 1.08 -1.99 2.79
C ASP A 72 2.10 -1.47 1.77
N ASP A 73 3.08 -2.29 1.37
CA ASP A 73 4.04 -1.96 0.31
C ASP A 73 3.35 -1.53 -0.99
N MET A 74 2.29 -2.26 -1.37
CA MET A 74 1.52 -1.93 -2.56
C MET A 74 0.73 -0.62 -2.41
N PHE A 75 0.15 -0.36 -1.24
CA PHE A 75 -0.52 0.90 -0.96
C PHE A 75 0.45 2.07 -0.96
N MET A 76 1.60 1.92 -0.31
CA MET A 76 2.65 2.92 -0.25
C MET A 76 3.13 3.30 -1.66
N MET A 77 3.42 2.30 -2.51
CA MET A 77 3.82 2.56 -3.89
C MET A 77 2.74 3.25 -4.71
N LEU A 78 1.47 2.94 -4.46
CA LEU A 78 0.38 3.64 -5.13
C LEU A 78 0.25 5.08 -4.63
N GLN A 79 0.38 5.33 -3.33
CA GLN A 79 0.41 6.69 -2.77
C GLN A 79 1.52 7.51 -3.42
N PHE A 80 2.73 6.96 -3.52
CA PHE A 80 3.85 7.60 -4.23
C PHE A 80 3.53 7.90 -5.69
N SER A 81 2.86 6.98 -6.38
CA SER A 81 2.48 7.15 -7.79
C SER A 81 1.49 8.30 -8.02
N TYR A 82 0.71 8.68 -6.99
CA TYR A 82 -0.22 9.81 -7.06
C TYR A 82 0.34 11.14 -6.53
N SER A 83 1.55 11.14 -5.97
CA SER A 83 2.06 12.30 -5.23
C SER A 83 3.52 12.66 -5.51
N CYS A 84 4.23 11.86 -6.32
CA CYS A 84 5.59 12.13 -6.79
C CYS A 84 5.65 12.06 -8.32
N ASP A 85 6.22 13.09 -8.98
CA ASP A 85 6.27 13.18 -10.44
C ASP A 85 6.96 11.97 -11.09
N TYR A 86 8.09 11.52 -10.54
CA TYR A 86 8.79 10.35 -11.05
C TYR A 86 7.89 9.09 -11.02
N TYR A 87 7.21 8.85 -9.91
CA TYR A 87 6.35 7.67 -9.77
C TYR A 87 5.04 7.81 -10.55
N ALA A 88 4.55 9.04 -10.77
CA ALA A 88 3.44 9.31 -11.67
C ALA A 88 3.81 8.98 -13.12
N GLU A 89 4.97 9.43 -13.60
CA GLU A 89 5.47 9.07 -14.93
C GLU A 89 5.71 7.55 -15.05
N ARG A 90 6.27 6.92 -14.01
CA ARG A 90 6.40 5.46 -13.95
C ARG A 90 5.05 4.77 -14.10
N MET A 91 4.00 5.23 -13.41
CA MET A 91 2.65 4.66 -13.52
C MET A 91 2.10 4.78 -14.94
N LYS A 92 2.30 5.91 -15.62
CA LYS A 92 1.87 6.11 -17.02
C LYS A 92 2.53 5.12 -17.98
N ILE A 93 3.81 4.79 -17.78
CA ILE A 93 4.53 3.79 -18.60
C ILE A 93 3.83 2.42 -18.54
N PHE A 94 3.38 1.99 -17.35
CA PHE A 94 2.77 0.67 -17.18
C PHE A 94 1.28 0.64 -17.53
N CYS A 95 0.57 1.74 -17.33
CA CYS A 95 -0.90 1.75 -17.30
C CYS A 95 -1.54 2.66 -18.34
N GLY A 96 -0.75 3.42 -19.11
CA GLY A 96 -1.22 4.47 -20.01
C GLY A 96 -1.43 5.81 -19.32
N GLU A 97 -1.53 6.89 -20.10
CA GLU A 97 -1.57 8.26 -19.58
C GLU A 97 -2.83 8.56 -18.73
N ASP A 98 -3.98 7.98 -19.11
CA ASP A 98 -5.27 8.32 -18.51
C ASP A 98 -5.57 7.60 -17.18
N ILE A 99 -4.77 6.60 -16.79
CA ILE A 99 -5.10 5.79 -15.59
C ILE A 99 -5.07 6.60 -14.30
N ALA A 100 -4.29 7.69 -14.28
CA ALA A 100 -4.15 8.52 -13.10
C ALA A 100 -5.51 9.15 -12.75
N ASP A 101 -6.34 9.45 -13.74
CA ASP A 101 -7.64 10.08 -13.54
C ASP A 101 -8.75 9.04 -13.31
N ASP A 102 -8.60 7.83 -13.85
CA ASP A 102 -9.53 6.70 -13.63
C ASP A 102 -9.28 5.99 -12.28
N THR A 103 -9.57 6.71 -11.21
CA THR A 103 -9.44 6.25 -9.81
C THR A 103 -10.33 5.03 -9.52
N ASP A 104 -11.43 4.91 -10.25
CA ASP A 104 -12.44 3.87 -10.07
C ASP A 104 -11.90 2.55 -10.58
N LYS A 105 -11.40 2.53 -11.83
CA LYS A 105 -10.75 1.37 -12.41
C LYS A 105 -9.52 0.95 -11.63
N MET A 106 -8.67 1.91 -11.23
CA MET A 106 -7.51 1.62 -10.38
C MET A 106 -7.93 0.91 -9.08
N THR A 107 -8.96 1.45 -8.41
CA THR A 107 -9.49 0.87 -7.17
C THR A 107 -10.06 -0.53 -7.40
N GLU A 108 -10.87 -0.72 -8.43
CA GLU A 108 -11.50 -2.00 -8.73
C GLU A 108 -10.46 -3.09 -9.04
N CYS A 109 -9.52 -2.80 -9.94
CA CYS A 109 -8.45 -3.72 -10.31
C CYS A 109 -7.61 -4.12 -9.09
N PHE A 110 -7.19 -3.15 -8.28
CA PHE A 110 -6.40 -3.41 -7.09
C PHE A 110 -7.16 -4.28 -6.07
N MET A 111 -8.41 -3.91 -5.76
CA MET A 111 -9.21 -4.67 -4.80
C MET A 111 -9.49 -6.10 -5.28
N ARG A 112 -9.69 -6.29 -6.59
CA ARG A 112 -9.87 -7.63 -7.17
C ARG A 112 -8.59 -8.45 -7.11
N PHE A 113 -7.44 -7.83 -7.39
CA PHE A 113 -6.13 -8.46 -7.24
C PHE A 113 -5.90 -8.92 -5.79
N ALA A 114 -6.01 -8.01 -4.83
CA ALA A 114 -5.81 -8.30 -3.42
C ALA A 114 -6.77 -9.40 -2.93
N LYS A 115 -8.07 -9.29 -3.24
CA LYS A 115 -9.06 -10.33 -2.88
C LYS A 115 -8.74 -11.70 -3.45
N ASN A 116 -8.17 -11.78 -4.65
CA ASN A 116 -7.82 -13.07 -5.24
C ASN A 116 -6.53 -13.65 -4.67
N ALA A 117 -5.55 -12.81 -4.35
CA ALA A 117 -4.32 -13.23 -3.69
C ALA A 117 -4.57 -13.81 -2.28
N LEU A 118 -5.67 -13.41 -1.63
CA LEU A 118 -6.06 -13.89 -0.30
C LEU A 118 -6.80 -15.23 -0.32
N LYS A 119 -7.33 -15.67 -1.48
CA LYS A 119 -8.14 -16.89 -1.57
C LYS A 119 -7.24 -18.13 -1.54
N ILE A 120 -7.80 -19.22 -1.02
CA ILE A 120 -7.23 -20.56 -1.13
C ILE A 120 -6.92 -20.82 -2.61
N GLY A 121 -5.65 -21.00 -2.93
CA GLY A 121 -5.23 -21.41 -4.26
C GLY A 121 -5.92 -22.72 -4.60
N ARG A 122 -6.72 -22.75 -5.67
CA ARG A 122 -7.02 -24.03 -6.32
C ARG A 122 -5.74 -24.45 -7.01
N GLY A 123 -4.96 -25.28 -6.34
CA GLY A 123 -3.86 -26.03 -6.96
C GLY A 123 -4.36 -26.87 -8.12
#